data_AF-A0A4U0W0N8-F1
#
_entry.id   AF-A0A4U0W0N8-F1
#
_cell.length_a   1.000
_cell.length_b   1.000
_cell.length_c   1.000
_cell.angle_alpha   90.00
_cell.angle_beta   90.00
_cell.angle_gamma   90.00
#
_symmetry.space_group_name_H-M   'P 1'
#
loop_
_entity.id
_entity.type
_entity.pdbx_description
1 polymer ?
#
loop_
_entity_poly.entity_id
_entity_poly.type
_entity_poly.pdbx_seq_one_letter_code
_entity_poly.pdbx_strand_id
1 'polypeptide(L)'
;MPNGTTTIKNPLFAYTFNPLVPQDMFYNPFASWVETKRYPTSWDVGATSQNNLVAQQLDNSRLSFRDRLYNLFTAYSNYTEFSNEAWIPNGNPGNLDSLESLHDAIHSLTGSSGHMSYLDYAAFDPIFWLHHTMIDRCFALWQALYPNSFIEPEAQVEGTFTYVPGTVKDDQSPLTPFHTDATGDMWSSETARSVTTFGYTYPELAGGNNTNSSIKAAINSLYGSTAGSTGLSSKPKRNLIDREEAVDPVQTTVAQAVTSDGKRRQYLANIKAQKFGLDGSYFVHIFIGDFNPSPASWSFEPNLVGTHGVFANLGTSASDGCQRCKEHQDSGLQVTGVVPLTTTLVDKISKGDLPSLDPNDVASYLTKNLHWRITMMNDTEVPRNAVPDLAVSVVSAQVKPASSHNEFPQWGDFTVLAGITDGRPGGHNEEEEEEEEEEEEEQSATASAGGGWARPD
;
A
#
# COMPACT_ATOMS: atom_id res chain seq x y z
N MET A 1 -10.12 42.80 -7.61
CA MET A 1 -10.97 41.90 -6.80
C MET A 1 -12.03 41.29 -7.70
N PRO A 2 -12.36 40.00 -7.56
CA PRO A 2 -13.49 39.41 -8.26
C PRO A 2 -14.79 40.16 -7.91
N ASN A 3 -15.68 40.41 -8.88
CA ASN A 3 -16.87 41.25 -8.75
C ASN A 3 -18.21 40.48 -8.86
N GLY A 4 -18.18 39.15 -8.75
CA GLY A 4 -19.36 38.30 -8.90
C GLY A 4 -19.00 36.82 -9.03
N THR A 5 -19.95 36.03 -9.50
CA THR A 5 -19.78 34.59 -9.73
C THR A 5 -19.34 34.34 -11.18
N THR A 6 -18.31 33.50 -11.35
CA THR A 6 -17.89 32.99 -12.66
C THR A 6 -17.70 31.49 -12.59
N THR A 7 -17.96 30.79 -13.70
CA THR A 7 -17.62 29.37 -13.84
C THR A 7 -16.22 29.27 -14.45
N ILE A 8 -15.38 28.40 -13.90
CA ILE A 8 -14.02 28.13 -14.39
C ILE A 8 -13.82 26.64 -14.63
N LYS A 9 -12.85 26.28 -15.47
CA LYS A 9 -12.39 24.88 -15.59
C LYS A 9 -11.86 24.43 -14.22
N ASN A 10 -12.29 23.26 -13.75
CA ASN A 10 -11.82 22.72 -12.47
C ASN A 10 -10.33 22.34 -12.60
N PRO A 11 -9.40 23.04 -11.92
CA PRO A 11 -7.98 22.73 -12.01
C PRO A 11 -7.60 21.41 -11.31
N LEU A 12 -8.50 20.84 -10.49
CA LEU A 12 -8.29 19.55 -9.82
C LEU A 12 -8.70 18.36 -10.69
N PHE A 13 -9.34 18.61 -11.84
CA PHE A 13 -9.82 17.53 -12.71
C PHE A 13 -8.67 16.85 -13.48
N ALA A 14 -7.78 17.65 -14.05
CA ALA A 14 -6.57 17.24 -14.75
C ALA A 14 -5.63 18.45 -14.89
N TYR A 15 -4.33 18.22 -14.95
CA TYR A 15 -3.38 19.26 -15.33
C TYR A 15 -3.27 19.32 -16.86
N THR A 16 -3.18 20.53 -17.43
CA THR A 16 -3.00 20.75 -18.87
C THR A 16 -1.63 21.41 -19.09
N PHE A 17 -0.74 20.73 -19.80
CA PHE A 17 0.60 21.22 -20.11
C PHE A 17 0.53 22.41 -21.07
N ASN A 18 1.29 23.47 -20.78
CA ASN A 18 1.28 24.69 -21.58
C ASN A 18 2.64 25.43 -21.57
N PRO A 19 3.52 25.18 -22.56
CA PRO A 19 3.42 24.13 -23.57
C PRO A 19 3.70 22.74 -22.98
N LEU A 20 3.32 21.69 -23.71
CA LEU A 20 3.93 20.37 -23.56
C LEU A 20 5.30 20.41 -24.24
N VAL A 21 6.36 20.03 -23.51
CA VAL A 21 7.72 19.90 -24.04
C VAL A 21 8.05 18.41 -24.12
N PRO A 22 7.95 17.78 -25.30
CA PRO A 22 8.10 16.32 -25.43
C PRO A 22 9.44 15.79 -24.92
N GLN A 23 10.51 16.58 -25.03
CA GLN A 23 11.85 16.22 -24.58
C GLN A 23 11.94 16.02 -23.06
N ASP A 24 11.11 16.73 -22.29
CA ASP A 24 11.09 16.62 -20.82
C ASP A 24 10.31 15.40 -20.35
N MET A 25 9.45 14.85 -21.20
CA MET A 25 8.60 13.71 -20.86
C MET A 25 9.24 12.38 -21.20
N PHE A 26 10.25 12.29 -22.07
CA PHE A 26 11.02 11.08 -22.43
C PHE A 26 10.21 9.90 -23.05
N TYR A 27 9.14 9.41 -22.42
CA TYR A 27 8.32 8.28 -22.87
C TYR A 27 7.06 8.72 -23.64
N ASN A 28 6.77 8.06 -24.76
CA ASN A 28 5.43 8.11 -25.35
C ASN A 28 4.49 7.14 -24.60
N PRO A 29 3.20 7.46 -24.46
CA PRO A 29 2.48 8.63 -24.97
C PRO A 29 2.53 9.88 -24.06
N PHE A 30 3.25 9.87 -22.92
CA PHE A 30 3.37 11.03 -22.03
C PHE A 30 3.93 12.26 -22.73
N ALA A 31 4.89 12.07 -23.63
CA ALA A 31 5.44 13.11 -24.51
C ALA A 31 4.44 13.67 -25.54
N SER A 32 3.26 13.06 -25.69
CA SER A 32 2.20 13.47 -26.62
C SER A 32 0.91 13.91 -25.92
N TRP A 33 0.71 13.54 -24.64
CA TRP A 33 -0.49 13.91 -23.89
C TRP A 33 -0.40 15.33 -23.36
N VAL A 34 -1.26 16.21 -23.87
CA VAL A 34 -1.36 17.60 -23.44
C VAL A 34 -2.07 17.79 -22.09
N GLU A 35 -2.60 16.71 -21.52
CA GLU A 35 -3.22 16.71 -20.19
C GLU A 35 -3.01 15.38 -19.47
N THR A 36 -3.07 15.41 -18.14
CA THR A 36 -2.93 14.20 -17.33
C THR A 36 -4.08 13.22 -17.57
N LYS A 37 -3.75 11.93 -17.60
CA LYS A 37 -4.67 10.83 -17.89
C LYS A 37 -4.78 9.87 -16.72
N ARG A 38 -5.99 9.36 -16.49
CA ARG A 38 -6.32 8.33 -15.49
C ARG A 38 -7.12 7.23 -16.17
N TYR A 39 -6.65 5.99 -16.08
CA TYR A 39 -7.18 4.83 -16.79
C TYR A 39 -7.49 5.15 -18.27
N PRO A 40 -6.47 5.56 -19.05
CA PRO A 40 -6.67 5.96 -20.43
C PRO A 40 -7.31 4.82 -21.27
N THR A 41 -8.18 5.18 -22.22
CA THR A 41 -8.83 4.21 -23.14
C THR A 41 -7.86 3.44 -24.03
N SER A 42 -6.67 4.00 -24.25
CA SER A 42 -5.60 3.42 -25.07
C SER A 42 -4.25 4.06 -24.71
N TRP A 43 -3.15 3.52 -25.22
CA TRP A 43 -1.81 4.08 -25.03
C TRP A 43 -1.32 4.84 -26.27
N ASP A 44 -2.16 5.73 -26.78
CA ASP A 44 -1.90 6.58 -27.95
C ASP A 44 -2.36 8.04 -27.72
N VAL A 45 -2.10 8.91 -28.70
CA VAL A 45 -2.40 10.35 -28.62
C VAL A 45 -3.90 10.67 -28.47
N GLY A 46 -4.79 9.78 -28.91
CA GLY A 46 -6.24 9.91 -28.84
C GLY A 46 -6.87 9.49 -27.51
N ALA A 47 -6.06 9.06 -26.54
CA ALA A 47 -6.55 8.53 -25.28
C ALA A 47 -7.37 9.55 -24.45
N THR A 48 -8.45 9.05 -23.84
CA THR A 48 -9.27 9.80 -22.88
C THR A 48 -9.28 9.10 -21.53
N SER A 49 -9.33 9.86 -20.44
CA SER A 49 -9.43 9.29 -19.09
C SER A 49 -10.78 8.61 -18.84
N GLN A 50 -10.76 7.47 -18.15
CA GLN A 50 -11.95 6.72 -17.75
C GLN A 50 -12.17 6.82 -16.23
N ASN A 51 -12.43 8.04 -15.75
CA ASN A 51 -12.57 8.32 -14.31
C ASN A 51 -13.69 7.51 -13.64
N ASN A 52 -14.70 7.06 -14.38
CA ASN A 52 -15.75 6.17 -13.87
C ASN A 52 -15.22 4.78 -13.49
N LEU A 53 -14.27 4.24 -14.27
CA LEU A 53 -13.63 2.96 -13.95
C LEU A 53 -12.70 3.10 -12.75
N VAL A 54 -11.94 4.20 -12.68
CA VAL A 54 -11.13 4.53 -11.50
C VAL A 54 -11.98 4.58 -10.24
N ALA A 55 -13.13 5.28 -10.28
CA ALA A 55 -14.05 5.31 -9.14
C ALA A 55 -14.55 3.90 -8.77
N GLN A 56 -14.94 3.10 -9.77
CA GLN A 56 -15.46 1.75 -9.54
C GLN A 56 -14.45 0.81 -8.88
N GLN A 57 -13.19 0.79 -9.33
CA GLN A 57 -12.18 -0.10 -8.73
C GLN A 57 -11.71 0.37 -7.35
N LEU A 58 -11.67 1.68 -7.10
CA LEU A 58 -11.41 2.22 -5.76
C LEU A 58 -12.57 1.88 -4.80
N ASP A 59 -13.82 1.98 -5.26
CA ASP A 59 -15.00 1.56 -4.48
C ASP A 59 -14.95 0.06 -4.18
N ASN A 60 -14.55 -0.78 -5.16
CA ASN A 60 -14.42 -2.23 -4.99
C ASN A 60 -13.30 -2.59 -3.98
N SER A 61 -12.20 -1.83 -3.97
CA SER A 61 -11.05 -2.06 -3.07
C SER A 61 -11.19 -1.37 -1.70
N ARG A 62 -12.24 -0.57 -1.49
CA ARG A 62 -12.40 0.30 -0.31
C ARG A 62 -12.34 -0.45 1.01
N LEU A 63 -12.97 -1.62 1.12
CA LEU A 63 -12.98 -2.41 2.34
C LEU A 63 -11.57 -2.93 2.68
N SER A 64 -10.83 -3.41 1.67
CA SER A 64 -9.43 -3.82 1.82
C SER A 64 -8.56 -2.67 2.33
N PHE A 65 -8.64 -1.49 1.70
CA PHE A 65 -7.85 -0.33 2.11
C PHE A 65 -8.16 0.16 3.52
N ARG A 66 -9.43 0.14 3.91
CA ARG A 66 -9.83 0.44 5.29
C ARG A 66 -9.18 -0.54 6.27
N ASP A 67 -9.27 -1.83 5.99
CA ASP A 67 -8.77 -2.89 6.88
C ASP A 67 -7.24 -2.85 6.97
N ARG A 68 -6.54 -2.64 5.85
CA ARG A 68 -5.08 -2.41 5.81
C ARG A 68 -4.68 -1.23 6.68
N LEU A 69 -5.31 -0.07 6.49
CA LEU A 69 -5.01 1.14 7.26
C LEU A 69 -5.27 0.95 8.76
N TYR A 70 -6.35 0.25 9.13
CA TYR A 70 -6.65 -0.07 10.52
C TYR A 70 -5.59 -1.01 11.13
N ASN A 71 -5.13 -2.00 10.38
CA ASN A 71 -4.07 -2.90 10.83
C ASN A 71 -2.75 -2.14 11.02
N LEU A 72 -2.37 -1.25 10.09
CA LEU A 72 -1.19 -0.38 10.24
C LEU A 72 -1.23 0.42 11.55
N PHE A 73 -2.37 1.01 11.90
CA PHE A 73 -2.48 1.75 13.17
C PHE A 73 -2.50 0.88 14.43
N THR A 74 -2.82 -0.40 14.34
CA THR A 74 -3.06 -1.25 15.52
C THR A 74 -1.98 -2.30 15.75
N ALA A 75 -1.21 -2.66 14.72
CA ALA A 75 -0.19 -3.70 14.76
C ALA A 75 1.24 -3.19 14.48
N TYR A 76 1.40 -2.05 13.77
CA TYR A 76 2.72 -1.59 13.32
C TYR A 76 3.20 -0.42 14.18
N SER A 77 4.07 -0.70 15.13
CA SER A 77 4.61 0.30 16.07
C SER A 77 6.08 0.68 15.82
N ASN A 78 6.73 -0.02 14.88
CA ASN A 78 8.09 0.24 14.44
C ASN A 78 8.06 1.09 13.15
N TYR A 79 8.85 2.16 13.12
CA TYR A 79 8.92 3.07 11.97
C TYR A 79 9.40 2.39 10.70
N THR A 80 10.45 1.57 10.77
CA THR A 80 11.04 0.90 9.60
C THR A 80 9.99 0.03 8.92
N GLU A 81 9.25 -0.78 9.69
CA GLU A 81 8.17 -1.63 9.16
C GLU A 81 6.97 -0.81 8.66
N PHE A 82 6.59 0.26 9.36
CA PHE A 82 5.44 1.07 8.98
C PHE A 82 5.69 1.95 7.75
N SER A 83 6.92 2.44 7.58
CA SER A 83 7.21 3.57 6.70
C SER A 83 7.27 3.21 5.22
N ASN A 84 7.91 2.09 4.88
CA ASN A 84 8.31 1.78 3.51
C ASN A 84 7.92 0.36 3.09
N GLU A 85 7.83 0.10 1.79
CA GLU A 85 7.37 -1.18 1.23
C GLU A 85 8.44 -2.27 1.15
N ALA A 86 9.69 -1.96 1.49
CA ALA A 86 10.80 -2.89 1.32
C ALA A 86 10.55 -4.18 2.11
N TRP A 87 10.92 -5.31 1.52
CA TRP A 87 10.97 -6.55 2.29
C TRP A 87 12.11 -6.47 3.30
N ILE A 88 11.79 -6.75 4.57
CA ILE A 88 12.74 -6.75 5.68
C ILE A 88 12.80 -8.19 6.22
N PRO A 89 13.95 -8.90 6.10
CA PRO A 89 14.12 -10.24 6.66
C PRO A 89 14.26 -10.17 8.18
N ASN A 90 13.14 -10.01 8.88
CA ASN A 90 13.08 -9.96 10.34
C ASN A 90 12.40 -11.19 10.95
N GLY A 91 12.04 -12.17 10.14
CA GLY A 91 11.36 -13.41 10.55
C GLY A 91 9.93 -13.21 11.08
N ASN A 92 9.33 -12.01 10.93
CA ASN A 92 7.96 -11.75 11.37
C ASN A 92 6.97 -11.75 10.19
N PRO A 93 6.26 -12.86 9.94
CA PRO A 93 5.33 -12.97 8.82
C PRO A 93 4.06 -12.10 9.03
N GLY A 94 3.93 -11.39 10.15
CA GLY A 94 2.82 -10.46 10.41
C GLY A 94 3.02 -9.03 9.92
N ASN A 95 4.26 -8.63 9.63
CA ASN A 95 4.65 -7.23 9.43
C ASN A 95 5.09 -6.94 7.99
N LEU A 96 4.28 -7.35 7.02
CA LEU A 96 4.57 -7.23 5.58
C LEU A 96 3.68 -6.21 4.85
N ASP A 97 2.99 -5.34 5.57
CA ASP A 97 2.29 -4.18 5.02
C ASP A 97 2.99 -2.89 5.44
N SER A 98 2.75 -1.79 4.73
CA SER A 98 3.31 -0.50 5.12
C SER A 98 2.43 0.65 4.61
N LEU A 99 2.71 1.86 5.11
CA LEU A 99 2.04 3.04 4.60
C LEU A 99 2.36 3.26 3.12
N GLU A 100 3.61 3.00 2.71
CA GLU A 100 4.04 3.11 1.30
C GLU A 100 3.33 2.08 0.42
N SER A 101 3.26 0.80 0.81
CA SER A 101 2.60 -0.21 -0.02
C SER A 101 1.08 -0.01 -0.14
N LEU A 102 0.45 0.68 0.83
CA LEU A 102 -0.95 1.12 0.73
C LEU A 102 -1.08 2.35 -0.19
N HIS A 103 -0.14 3.29 -0.08
CA HIS A 103 0.00 4.45 -0.96
C HIS A 103 0.15 4.04 -2.43
N ASP A 104 0.95 3.02 -2.70
CA ASP A 104 1.28 2.51 -4.03
C ASP A 104 0.09 1.87 -4.73
N ALA A 105 -0.76 1.18 -3.98
CA ALA A 105 -2.01 0.64 -4.51
C ALA A 105 -2.96 1.74 -4.99
N ILE A 106 -3.06 2.87 -4.26
CA ILE A 106 -3.89 4.01 -4.67
C ILE A 106 -3.32 4.69 -5.92
N HIS A 107 -2.00 4.87 -5.97
CA HIS A 107 -1.32 5.36 -7.17
C HIS A 107 -1.63 4.51 -8.40
N SER A 108 -1.37 3.21 -8.25
CA SER A 108 -1.52 2.22 -9.30
C SER A 108 -2.95 2.14 -9.83
N LEU A 109 -3.95 2.01 -8.94
CA LEU A 109 -5.36 2.02 -9.34
C LEU A 109 -5.81 3.37 -9.92
N THR A 110 -5.39 4.50 -9.34
CA THR A 110 -5.81 5.81 -9.86
C THR A 110 -5.26 6.05 -11.27
N GLY A 111 -4.03 5.60 -11.53
CA GLY A 111 -3.39 5.73 -12.82
C GLY A 111 -3.90 4.73 -13.84
N SER A 112 -3.89 3.43 -13.54
CA SER A 112 -4.14 2.32 -14.48
C SER A 112 -3.55 2.58 -15.88
N SER A 113 -2.22 2.71 -15.96
CA SER A 113 -1.43 3.14 -17.14
C SER A 113 -1.46 4.63 -17.49
N GLY A 114 -2.16 5.43 -16.67
CA GLY A 114 -2.12 6.89 -16.67
C GLY A 114 -0.98 7.47 -15.85
N HIS A 115 -0.99 8.79 -15.64
CA HIS A 115 0.12 9.51 -15.01
C HIS A 115 0.35 9.06 -13.56
N MET A 116 -0.72 8.80 -12.80
CA MET A 116 -0.63 8.34 -11.40
C MET A 116 0.02 6.96 -11.24
N SER A 117 0.21 6.17 -12.31
CA SER A 117 0.83 4.83 -12.29
C SER A 117 2.35 4.83 -12.45
N TYR A 118 2.98 6.00 -12.63
CA TYR A 118 4.42 6.09 -12.87
C TYR A 118 5.06 7.21 -12.05
N LEU A 119 6.12 6.89 -11.33
CA LEU A 119 6.82 7.80 -10.40
C LEU A 119 7.23 9.11 -11.09
N ASP A 120 7.76 9.04 -12.32
CA ASP A 120 8.23 10.19 -13.09
C ASP A 120 7.12 11.21 -13.44
N TYR A 121 5.85 10.79 -13.46
CA TYR A 121 4.74 11.61 -13.96
C TYR A 121 3.61 11.84 -12.95
N ALA A 122 3.54 11.05 -11.86
CA ALA A 122 2.40 11.05 -10.97
C ALA A 122 2.11 12.43 -10.37
N ALA A 123 3.14 13.19 -10.00
CA ALA A 123 3.02 14.51 -9.40
C ALA A 123 2.36 15.58 -10.30
N PHE A 124 2.30 15.37 -11.61
CA PHE A 124 1.59 16.28 -12.52
C PHE A 124 0.07 16.18 -12.36
N ASP A 125 -0.46 15.02 -11.97
CA ASP A 125 -1.91 14.88 -11.79
C ASP A 125 -2.34 15.56 -10.47
N PRO A 126 -3.29 16.51 -10.48
CA PRO A 126 -3.70 17.21 -9.27
C PRO A 126 -4.17 16.32 -8.11
N ILE A 127 -4.66 15.10 -8.38
CA ILE A 127 -5.07 14.17 -7.31
C ILE A 127 -3.89 13.64 -6.48
N PHE A 128 -2.67 13.67 -7.03
CA PHE A 128 -1.44 13.33 -6.32
C PHE A 128 -1.36 14.04 -4.97
N TRP A 129 -1.58 15.35 -4.98
CA TRP A 129 -1.45 16.19 -3.77
C TRP A 129 -2.56 15.90 -2.75
N LEU A 130 -3.75 15.52 -3.20
CA LEU A 130 -4.84 15.11 -2.31
C LEU A 130 -4.56 13.75 -1.67
N HIS A 131 -4.02 12.82 -2.44
CA HIS A 131 -3.57 11.52 -1.95
C HIS A 131 -2.44 11.68 -0.92
N HIS A 132 -1.40 12.46 -1.24
CA HIS A 132 -0.28 12.72 -0.33
C HIS A 132 -0.67 13.51 0.93
N THR A 133 -1.73 14.33 0.87
CA THR A 133 -2.32 14.93 2.09
C THR A 133 -2.92 13.86 3.00
N MET A 134 -3.54 12.81 2.44
CA MET A 134 -4.04 11.69 3.22
C MET A 134 -2.90 10.86 3.81
N ILE A 135 -1.81 10.64 3.06
CA ILE A 135 -0.62 9.93 3.55
C ILE A 135 0.04 10.68 4.70
N ASP A 136 0.23 12.00 4.56
CA ASP A 136 0.75 12.84 5.65
C ASP A 136 -0.17 12.80 6.88
N ARG A 137 -1.50 12.83 6.68
CA ARG A 137 -2.47 12.62 7.77
C ARG A 137 -2.29 11.29 8.47
N CYS A 138 -2.13 10.19 7.71
CA CYS A 138 -1.90 8.87 8.29
C CYS A 138 -0.61 8.85 9.12
N PHE A 139 0.47 9.41 8.58
CA PHE A 139 1.76 9.45 9.27
C PHE A 139 1.70 10.31 10.54
N ALA A 140 1.09 11.49 10.49
CA ALA A 140 0.92 12.36 11.66
C ALA A 140 0.12 11.69 12.79
N LEU A 141 -0.93 10.92 12.44
CA LEU A 141 -1.69 10.13 13.41
C LEU A 141 -0.86 8.99 14.00
N TRP A 142 -0.07 8.31 13.17
CA TRP A 142 0.82 7.24 13.60
C TRP A 142 1.92 7.77 14.55
N GLN A 143 2.56 8.89 14.23
CA GLN A 143 3.57 9.53 15.09
C GLN A 143 2.99 9.91 16.45
N ALA A 144 1.74 10.38 16.50
CA ALA A 144 1.07 10.69 17.75
C ALA A 144 0.69 9.45 18.58
N LEU A 145 0.48 8.29 17.93
CA LEU A 145 0.26 7.00 18.59
C LEU A 145 1.57 6.40 19.12
N TYR A 146 2.66 6.54 18.37
CA TYR A 146 3.95 5.90 18.62
C TYR A 146 5.09 6.93 18.68
N PRO A 147 5.08 7.87 19.64
CA PRO A 147 5.98 9.03 19.64
C PRO A 147 7.47 8.68 19.83
N ASN A 148 7.79 7.48 20.28
CA ASN A 148 9.17 7.04 20.52
C ASN A 148 9.74 6.22 19.35
N SER A 149 8.94 5.89 18.34
CA SER A 149 9.43 5.20 17.14
C SER A 149 9.65 6.23 16.03
N PHE A 150 10.86 6.25 15.48
CA PHE A 150 11.24 7.17 14.42
C PHE A 150 12.36 6.59 13.56
N ILE A 151 12.86 7.38 12.61
CA ILE A 151 13.87 6.95 11.64
C ILE A 151 15.13 6.49 12.35
N GLU A 152 15.55 5.27 12.04
CA GLU A 152 16.85 4.73 12.43
C GLU A 152 17.81 4.76 11.23
N PRO A 153 19.14 4.82 11.45
CA PRO A 153 20.12 4.84 10.36
C PRO A 153 20.03 3.58 9.47
N GLU A 154 19.78 3.77 8.19
CA GLU A 154 19.63 2.68 7.23
C GLU A 154 20.22 3.04 5.86
N ALA A 155 20.81 2.06 5.18
CA ALA A 155 21.34 2.25 3.83
C ALA A 155 20.20 2.21 2.83
N GLN A 156 20.01 3.28 2.05
CA GLN A 156 19.02 3.25 0.98
C GLN A 156 19.42 2.23 -0.11
N VAL A 157 18.48 1.40 -0.52
CA VAL A 157 18.71 0.43 -1.60
C VAL A 157 18.62 1.12 -2.96
N GLU A 158 17.60 1.97 -3.14
CA GLU A 158 17.42 2.75 -4.35
C GLU A 158 18.12 4.11 -4.29
N GLY A 159 18.58 4.57 -5.45
CA GLY A 159 19.14 5.91 -5.61
C GLY A 159 18.05 6.97 -5.79
N THR A 160 18.28 8.16 -5.26
CA THR A 160 17.50 9.37 -5.58
C THR A 160 18.31 10.31 -6.47
N PHE A 161 17.77 11.47 -6.82
CA PHE A 161 18.53 12.47 -7.59
C PHE A 161 19.78 12.96 -6.85
N THR A 162 19.75 13.00 -5.51
CA THR A 162 20.80 13.60 -4.67
C THR A 162 21.60 12.60 -3.85
N TYR A 163 21.13 11.36 -3.75
CA TYR A 163 21.82 10.31 -3.00
C TYR A 163 21.96 9.04 -3.84
N VAL A 164 23.17 8.48 -3.86
CA VAL A 164 23.48 7.22 -4.56
C VAL A 164 23.09 6.00 -3.71
N PRO A 165 22.76 4.85 -4.32
CA PRO A 165 22.53 3.59 -3.60
C PRO A 165 23.61 3.31 -2.55
N GLY A 166 23.21 2.74 -1.40
CA GLY A 166 24.09 2.44 -0.27
C GLY A 166 24.42 3.63 0.65
N THR A 167 23.92 4.84 0.35
CA THR A 167 24.04 5.97 1.28
C THR A 167 23.24 5.70 2.54
N VAL A 168 23.88 5.75 3.71
CA VAL A 168 23.20 5.65 5.00
C VAL A 168 22.43 6.94 5.28
N LYS A 169 21.13 6.81 5.55
CA LYS A 169 20.19 7.90 5.85
C LYS A 169 19.66 7.72 7.27
N ASP A 170 19.36 8.83 7.93
CA ASP A 170 18.88 8.91 9.31
C ASP A 170 17.91 10.10 9.45
N ASP A 171 17.49 10.43 10.67
CA ASP A 171 16.55 11.54 10.92
C ASP A 171 17.14 12.94 10.67
N GLN A 172 18.47 13.07 10.65
CA GLN A 172 19.19 14.34 10.40
C GLN A 172 19.55 14.56 8.93
N SER A 173 19.42 13.52 8.12
CA SER A 173 19.68 13.54 6.70
C SER A 173 18.93 14.65 5.96
N PRO A 174 19.61 15.45 5.10
CA PRO A 174 18.95 16.51 4.34
C PRO A 174 17.87 16.00 3.39
N LEU A 175 16.66 16.53 3.52
CA LEU A 175 15.51 16.31 2.63
C LEU A 175 15.58 17.29 1.44
N THR A 176 16.51 17.04 0.54
CA THR A 176 16.69 17.87 -0.66
C THR A 176 15.45 17.78 -1.58
N PRO A 177 15.06 18.86 -2.28
CA PRO A 177 15.64 20.21 -2.28
C PRO A 177 14.91 21.18 -1.35
N PHE A 178 14.33 20.69 -0.24
CA PHE A 178 13.48 21.51 0.61
C PHE A 178 14.31 22.34 1.58
N HIS A 179 14.36 23.65 1.34
CA HIS A 179 15.11 24.59 2.19
C HIS A 179 14.26 25.13 3.34
N THR A 180 14.87 25.31 4.51
CA THR A 180 14.25 25.93 5.69
C THR A 180 14.27 27.46 5.63
N ASP A 181 15.27 28.04 4.93
CA ASP A 181 15.46 29.47 4.84
C ASP A 181 16.14 29.92 3.54
N ALA A 182 16.37 31.23 3.42
CA ALA A 182 17.00 31.86 2.26
C ALA A 182 18.52 31.65 2.18
N THR A 183 19.16 31.15 3.24
CA THR A 183 20.62 30.88 3.26
C THR A 183 20.96 29.51 2.67
N GLY A 184 19.96 28.65 2.53
CA GLY A 184 20.08 27.36 1.84
C GLY A 184 20.14 26.17 2.78
N ASP A 185 19.90 26.36 4.08
CA ASP A 185 19.75 25.26 5.03
C ASP A 185 18.60 24.34 4.60
N MET A 186 18.75 23.03 4.82
CA MET A 186 17.80 22.02 4.37
C MET A 186 16.94 21.53 5.53
N TRP A 187 15.70 21.17 5.22
CA TRP A 187 14.89 20.37 6.14
C TRP A 187 15.54 18.99 6.36
N SER A 188 15.31 18.43 7.54
CA SER A 188 15.58 17.04 7.91
C SER A 188 14.29 16.41 8.41
N SER A 189 14.22 15.08 8.49
CA SER A 189 13.04 14.41 9.03
C SER A 189 12.76 14.82 10.48
N GLU A 190 13.80 15.05 11.28
CA GLU A 190 13.64 15.54 12.66
C GLU A 190 13.09 16.98 12.71
N THR A 191 13.60 17.89 11.88
CA THR A 191 13.11 19.28 11.87
C THR A 191 11.73 19.43 11.23
N ALA A 192 11.37 18.52 10.32
CA ALA A 192 10.05 18.44 9.68
C ALA A 192 9.04 17.57 10.46
N ARG A 193 9.46 16.96 11.58
CA ARG A 193 8.69 15.93 12.30
C ARG A 193 7.30 16.37 12.75
N SER A 194 7.14 17.64 13.11
CA SER A 194 5.86 18.20 13.53
C SER A 194 5.18 18.95 12.39
N VAL A 195 3.98 18.51 12.00
CA VAL A 195 3.15 19.20 11.01
C VAL A 195 2.84 20.66 11.37
N THR A 196 2.82 20.99 12.67
CA THR A 196 2.55 22.37 13.12
C THR A 196 3.68 23.33 12.77
N THR A 197 4.90 22.83 12.51
CA THR A 197 6.02 23.63 12.00
C THR A 197 5.64 24.33 10.69
N PHE A 198 4.79 23.71 9.89
CA PHE A 198 4.33 24.22 8.60
C PHE A 198 2.98 24.94 8.67
N GLY A 199 2.47 25.20 9.88
CA GLY A 199 1.25 26.00 10.08
C GLY A 199 -0.06 25.25 9.83
N TYR A 200 -0.05 23.92 9.77
CA TYR A 200 -1.26 23.10 9.63
C TYR A 200 -1.34 21.99 10.69
N THR A 201 -2.52 21.36 10.77
CA THR A 201 -2.77 20.15 11.55
C THR A 201 -4.02 19.44 11.03
N TYR A 202 -4.34 18.27 11.58
CA TYR A 202 -5.51 17.47 11.22
C TYR A 202 -6.61 17.54 12.28
N PRO A 203 -7.90 17.39 11.90
CA PRO A 203 -9.02 17.48 12.86
C PRO A 203 -8.87 16.56 14.08
N GLU A 204 -8.27 15.39 13.90
CA GLU A 204 -8.03 14.40 14.96
C GLU A 204 -6.90 14.80 15.93
N LEU A 205 -6.04 15.75 15.54
CA LEU A 205 -4.92 16.26 16.35
C LEU A 205 -5.20 17.69 16.89
N ALA A 206 -6.24 18.35 16.39
CA ALA A 206 -6.55 19.74 16.73
C ALA A 206 -7.19 19.90 18.12
N GLY A 207 -7.12 21.12 18.67
CA GLY A 207 -7.99 21.56 19.78
C GLY A 207 -7.79 20.86 21.12
N GLY A 208 -6.64 20.22 21.37
CA GLY A 208 -6.38 19.46 22.59
C GLY A 208 -6.89 18.02 22.58
N ASN A 209 -7.44 17.55 21.45
CA ASN A 209 -7.86 16.16 21.23
C ASN A 209 -6.71 15.26 20.73
N ASN A 210 -5.45 15.62 20.99
CA ASN A 210 -4.27 14.88 20.54
C ASN A 210 -3.75 13.85 21.57
N THR A 211 -4.59 13.43 22.52
CA THR A 211 -4.21 12.34 23.42
C THR A 211 -4.23 11.00 22.67
N ASN A 212 -3.36 10.07 23.07
CA ASN A 212 -3.34 8.72 22.49
C ASN A 212 -4.75 8.07 22.51
N SER A 213 -5.51 8.24 23.59
CA SER A 213 -6.87 7.71 23.73
C SER A 213 -7.88 8.34 22.77
N SER A 214 -7.83 9.65 22.54
CA SER A 214 -8.76 10.33 21.60
C SER A 214 -8.44 10.00 20.15
N ILE A 215 -7.16 9.83 19.80
CA ILE A 215 -6.73 9.40 18.47
C ILE A 215 -7.18 7.96 18.21
N LYS A 216 -6.99 7.06 19.19
CA LYS A 216 -7.51 5.68 19.13
C LYS A 216 -9.02 5.63 18.89
N ALA A 217 -9.78 6.46 19.59
CA ALA A 217 -11.22 6.58 19.39
C ALA A 217 -11.57 7.04 17.97
N ALA A 218 -10.89 8.08 17.46
CA ALA A 218 -11.10 8.56 16.09
C ALA A 218 -10.81 7.46 15.06
N ILE A 219 -9.69 6.74 15.19
CA ILE A 219 -9.30 5.64 14.28
C ILE A 219 -10.30 4.48 14.35
N ASN A 220 -10.73 4.08 15.55
CA ASN A 220 -11.77 3.05 15.71
C ASN A 220 -13.10 3.47 15.07
N SER A 221 -13.47 4.74 15.15
CA SER A 221 -14.68 5.27 14.53
C SER A 221 -14.60 5.32 13.00
N LEU A 222 -13.43 5.66 12.45
CA LEU A 222 -13.25 5.87 11.01
C LEU A 222 -12.92 4.59 10.25
N TYR A 223 -12.15 3.68 10.86
CA TYR A 223 -11.55 2.54 10.17
C TYR A 223 -11.78 1.20 10.87
N GLY A 224 -12.26 1.20 12.12
CA GLY A 224 -12.57 -0.03 12.83
C GLY A 224 -13.69 -0.85 12.18
N SER A 225 -13.84 -2.11 12.60
CA SER A 225 -14.86 -3.04 12.04
C SER A 225 -16.31 -2.52 12.08
N THR A 226 -16.64 -1.57 12.96
CA THR A 226 -17.95 -0.91 13.07
C THR A 226 -18.05 0.44 12.34
N ALA A 227 -17.01 0.84 11.59
CA ALA A 227 -16.98 2.13 10.89
C ALA A 227 -18.03 2.19 9.78
N GLY A 228 -19.16 2.84 10.09
CA GLY A 228 -20.37 2.90 9.26
C GLY A 228 -21.65 2.44 9.97
N SER A 229 -21.57 1.78 11.14
CA SER A 229 -22.75 1.35 11.92
C SER A 229 -23.19 2.36 12.99
N THR A 230 -22.38 3.37 13.28
CA THR A 230 -22.71 4.44 14.21
C THR A 230 -23.40 5.58 13.47
N GLY A 231 -24.74 5.59 13.47
CA GLY A 231 -25.50 6.78 13.12
C GLY A 231 -25.03 7.95 14.00
N LEU A 232 -24.39 8.95 13.39
CA LEU A 232 -23.91 10.12 14.11
C LEU A 232 -25.10 10.86 14.74
N SER A 233 -25.11 10.93 16.07
CA SER A 233 -25.94 11.87 16.81
C SER A 233 -25.52 13.31 16.48
N SER A 234 -26.47 14.07 15.93
CA SER A 234 -26.67 15.52 16.05
C SER A 234 -25.82 16.54 15.22
N LYS A 235 -26.37 16.86 14.02
CA LYS A 235 -26.59 18.20 13.38
C LYS A 235 -25.45 18.92 12.60
N PRO A 236 -25.77 19.87 11.68
CA PRO A 236 -26.98 20.09 10.87
C PRO A 236 -26.75 19.97 9.35
N LYS A 237 -27.84 19.70 8.63
CA LYS A 237 -27.93 19.58 7.16
C LYS A 237 -27.17 20.66 6.39
N ARG A 238 -26.23 20.24 5.55
CA ARG A 238 -25.93 20.93 4.27
C ARG A 238 -26.29 19.97 3.14
N ASN A 239 -27.27 20.38 2.35
CA ASN A 239 -27.82 19.65 1.21
C ASN A 239 -26.73 19.31 0.19
N LEU A 240 -26.42 18.02 0.06
CA LEU A 240 -25.89 17.41 -1.16
C LEU A 240 -26.50 16.01 -1.28
N ILE A 241 -27.46 15.89 -2.20
CA ILE A 241 -27.95 14.72 -2.94
C ILE A 241 -28.01 13.39 -2.17
N ASP A 242 -29.23 12.93 -1.91
CA ASP A 242 -29.59 11.63 -1.31
C ASP A 242 -28.78 10.45 -1.92
N ARG A 243 -27.75 10.00 -1.22
CA ARG A 243 -27.35 8.58 -1.19
C ARG A 243 -27.90 8.03 0.12
N GLU A 244 -28.83 7.09 0.06
CA GLU A 244 -29.17 6.26 1.21
C GLU A 244 -27.89 5.55 1.67
N GLU A 245 -27.38 5.93 2.84
CA GLU A 245 -26.31 5.20 3.52
C GLU A 245 -26.88 3.85 3.98
N ALA A 246 -26.73 2.84 3.13
CA ALA A 246 -26.97 1.45 3.52
C ALA A 246 -25.89 1.03 4.53
N VAL A 247 -26.31 0.68 5.74
CA VAL A 247 -25.46 -0.01 6.71
C VAL A 247 -25.05 -1.34 6.08
N ASP A 248 -23.75 -1.56 5.89
CA ASP A 248 -23.23 -2.78 5.29
C ASP A 248 -23.35 -3.95 6.30
N PRO A 249 -24.22 -4.95 6.07
CA PRO A 249 -24.47 -6.03 7.02
C PRO A 249 -23.21 -6.86 7.33
N VAL A 250 -22.20 -6.82 6.47
CA VAL A 250 -20.89 -7.47 6.67
C VAL A 250 -20.12 -6.85 7.84
N GLN A 251 -20.22 -5.54 8.06
CA GLN A 251 -19.52 -4.86 9.16
C GLN A 251 -20.06 -5.26 10.55
N THR A 252 -21.36 -5.48 10.64
CA THR A 252 -22.02 -5.90 11.90
C THR A 252 -21.64 -7.32 12.30
N THR A 253 -21.38 -8.20 11.31
CA THR A 253 -20.99 -9.60 11.53
C THR A 253 -19.51 -9.75 11.87
N VAL A 254 -18.60 -8.93 11.32
CA VAL A 254 -17.17 -8.92 11.70
C VAL A 254 -16.97 -8.56 13.18
N ALA A 255 -17.80 -7.65 13.71
CA ALA A 255 -17.81 -7.32 15.13
C ALA A 255 -18.34 -8.47 16.03
N GLN A 256 -18.96 -9.51 15.47
CA GLN A 256 -19.56 -10.63 16.20
C GLN A 256 -18.85 -11.97 15.95
N ALA A 257 -17.94 -12.06 14.98
CA ALA A 257 -17.20 -13.27 14.69
C ALA A 257 -16.19 -13.59 15.80
N VAL A 258 -16.61 -14.43 16.74
CA VAL A 258 -15.84 -14.92 17.89
C VAL A 258 -15.63 -16.42 17.69
N THR A 259 -14.38 -16.89 17.82
CA THR A 259 -14.07 -18.32 17.79
C THR A 259 -14.59 -19.00 19.06
N SER A 260 -14.70 -20.33 19.04
CA SER A 260 -15.22 -21.14 20.15
C SER A 260 -14.48 -20.95 21.49
N ASP A 261 -13.26 -20.40 21.46
CA ASP A 261 -12.42 -20.04 22.61
C ASP A 261 -12.63 -18.60 23.14
N GLY A 262 -13.57 -17.85 22.58
CA GLY A 262 -13.87 -16.47 22.99
C GLY A 262 -12.91 -15.40 22.43
N LYS A 263 -11.96 -15.77 21.56
CA LYS A 263 -11.04 -14.83 20.90
C LYS A 263 -11.54 -14.49 19.48
N ARG A 264 -11.00 -13.45 18.86
CA ARG A 264 -11.18 -13.23 17.42
C ARG A 264 -9.93 -13.70 16.70
N ARG A 265 -10.08 -14.18 15.47
CA ARG A 265 -8.94 -14.54 14.62
C ARG A 265 -8.95 -13.67 13.37
N GLN A 266 -7.78 -13.16 13.02
CA GLN A 266 -7.56 -12.41 11.79
C GLN A 266 -6.74 -13.25 10.82
N TYR A 267 -7.02 -13.10 9.54
CA TYR A 267 -6.33 -13.77 8.43
C TYR A 267 -5.88 -12.73 7.41
N LEU A 268 -4.64 -12.83 6.97
CA LEU A 268 -4.02 -11.95 6.00
C LEU A 268 -3.42 -12.80 4.87
N ALA A 269 -3.49 -12.31 3.63
CA ALA A 269 -2.65 -12.78 2.54
C ALA A 269 -1.48 -11.81 2.40
N ASN A 270 -0.26 -12.29 2.63
CA ASN A 270 0.95 -11.54 2.38
C ASN A 270 1.41 -11.75 0.94
N ILE A 271 2.01 -10.73 0.36
CA ILE A 271 2.53 -10.74 -1.00
C ILE A 271 3.96 -10.22 -0.91
N LYS A 272 4.93 -11.03 -1.36
CA LYS A 272 6.31 -10.65 -1.66
C LYS A 272 6.50 -10.73 -3.17
N ALA A 273 7.14 -9.74 -3.78
CA ALA A 273 7.47 -9.76 -5.21
C ALA A 273 8.59 -8.76 -5.54
N GLN A 274 9.28 -8.95 -6.67
CA GLN A 274 10.29 -7.98 -7.10
C GLN A 274 9.67 -6.72 -7.70
N LYS A 275 10.10 -5.55 -7.23
CA LYS A 275 9.61 -4.23 -7.68
C LYS A 275 9.79 -4.01 -9.18
N PHE A 276 10.94 -4.39 -9.72
CA PHE A 276 11.33 -4.15 -11.11
C PHE A 276 11.26 -5.37 -12.01
N GLY A 277 10.65 -6.47 -11.55
CA GLY A 277 10.68 -7.76 -12.25
C GLY A 277 9.88 -7.84 -13.55
N LEU A 278 9.00 -6.87 -13.86
CA LEU A 278 8.09 -6.89 -15.01
C LEU A 278 8.14 -5.63 -15.89
N ASP A 279 9.25 -4.88 -15.88
CA ASP A 279 9.45 -3.68 -16.72
C ASP A 279 8.37 -2.60 -16.56
N GLY A 280 7.79 -2.50 -15.36
CA GLY A 280 6.76 -1.52 -15.06
C GLY A 280 5.97 -1.91 -13.83
N SER A 281 5.09 -1.01 -13.41
CA SER A 281 4.15 -1.29 -12.34
C SER A 281 3.18 -2.42 -12.73
N TYR A 282 2.80 -3.24 -11.77
CA TYR A 282 1.84 -4.33 -11.95
C TYR A 282 0.96 -4.51 -10.72
N PHE A 283 -0.14 -5.24 -10.88
CA PHE A 283 -1.07 -5.57 -9.83
C PHE A 283 -0.97 -7.04 -9.44
N VAL A 284 -1.08 -7.33 -8.15
CA VAL A 284 -1.38 -8.66 -7.64
C VAL A 284 -2.79 -8.62 -7.04
N HIS A 285 -3.73 -9.27 -7.71
CA HIS A 285 -5.12 -9.34 -7.30
C HIS A 285 -5.36 -10.61 -6.47
N ILE A 286 -6.01 -10.48 -5.31
CA ILE A 286 -6.38 -11.60 -4.45
C ILE A 286 -7.90 -11.81 -4.49
N PHE A 287 -8.34 -13.04 -4.76
CA PHE A 287 -9.74 -13.43 -4.85
C PHE A 287 -10.08 -14.54 -3.87
N ILE A 288 -11.33 -14.54 -3.39
CA ILE A 288 -11.93 -15.67 -2.66
C ILE A 288 -13.21 -16.10 -3.38
N GLY A 289 -13.12 -17.22 -4.09
CA GLY A 289 -14.18 -17.78 -4.94
C GLY A 289 -13.93 -17.50 -6.43
N ASP A 290 -14.93 -17.85 -7.24
CA ASP A 290 -14.85 -17.73 -8.69
C ASP A 290 -14.77 -16.26 -9.15
N PHE A 291 -14.08 -16.04 -10.27
CA PHE A 291 -13.95 -14.74 -10.92
C PHE A 291 -13.98 -14.93 -12.44
N ASN A 292 -14.33 -13.89 -13.17
CA ASN A 292 -14.35 -13.93 -14.63
C ASN A 292 -12.91 -14.15 -15.17
N PRO A 293 -12.69 -15.03 -16.17
CA PRO A 293 -11.36 -15.24 -16.74
C PRO A 293 -10.79 -14.04 -17.52
N SER A 294 -11.59 -13.01 -17.81
CA SER A 294 -11.15 -11.81 -18.53
C SER A 294 -10.33 -10.88 -17.62
N PRO A 295 -9.03 -10.65 -17.89
CA PRO A 295 -8.17 -9.82 -17.04
C PRO A 295 -8.69 -8.40 -16.80
N ALA A 296 -9.27 -7.78 -17.83
CA ALA A 296 -9.85 -6.44 -17.75
C ALA A 296 -11.07 -6.30 -16.81
N SER A 297 -11.62 -7.40 -16.28
CA SER A 297 -12.70 -7.30 -15.28
C SER A 297 -12.21 -7.44 -13.84
N TRP A 298 -10.98 -7.92 -13.62
CA TRP A 298 -10.49 -8.37 -12.32
C TRP A 298 -10.55 -7.33 -11.21
N SER A 299 -10.18 -6.08 -11.50
CA SER A 299 -10.26 -4.96 -10.55
C SER A 299 -11.69 -4.64 -10.09
N PHE A 300 -12.70 -5.12 -10.82
CA PHE A 300 -14.12 -4.87 -10.58
C PHE A 300 -14.88 -6.11 -10.12
N GLU A 301 -14.21 -7.26 -10.00
CA GLU A 301 -14.88 -8.52 -9.65
C GLU A 301 -15.45 -8.47 -8.23
N PRO A 302 -16.66 -9.02 -8.00
CA PRO A 302 -17.29 -9.02 -6.68
C PRO A 302 -16.58 -9.94 -5.67
N ASN A 303 -15.83 -10.94 -6.14
CA ASN A 303 -15.04 -11.85 -5.31
C ASN A 303 -13.58 -11.39 -5.17
N LEU A 304 -13.21 -10.21 -5.72
CA LEU A 304 -11.93 -9.58 -5.42
C LEU A 304 -11.92 -9.15 -3.95
N VAL A 305 -10.94 -9.62 -3.19
CA VAL A 305 -10.74 -9.24 -1.79
C VAL A 305 -9.90 -7.98 -1.67
N GLY A 306 -8.88 -7.86 -2.52
CA GLY A 306 -8.01 -6.71 -2.56
C GLY A 306 -6.98 -6.81 -3.66
N THR A 307 -6.35 -5.68 -3.95
CA THR A 307 -5.27 -5.57 -4.93
C THR A 307 -4.06 -4.90 -4.27
N HIS A 308 -2.91 -5.53 -4.39
CA HIS A 308 -1.63 -4.89 -4.12
C HIS A 308 -1.08 -4.34 -5.45
N GLY A 309 -0.59 -3.10 -5.43
CA GLY A 309 0.04 -2.48 -6.59
C GLY A 309 1.52 -2.36 -6.33
N VAL A 310 2.33 -3.03 -7.15
CA VAL A 310 3.78 -2.85 -7.14
C VAL A 310 4.08 -1.64 -8.02
N PHE A 311 4.56 -0.56 -7.39
CA PHE A 311 4.68 0.74 -8.02
C PHE A 311 6.13 1.00 -8.46
N ALA A 312 6.36 0.86 -9.75
CA ALA A 312 7.68 0.92 -10.35
C ALA A 312 7.77 1.98 -11.45
N ASN A 313 9.01 2.29 -11.84
CA ASN A 313 9.26 3.06 -13.06
C ASN A 313 8.90 2.24 -14.29
N LEU A 314 8.62 2.92 -15.40
CA LEU A 314 8.58 2.26 -16.70
C LEU A 314 9.95 1.61 -16.97
N GLY A 315 9.93 0.29 -17.20
CA GLY A 315 11.08 -0.40 -17.75
C GLY A 315 11.30 0.03 -19.19
N THR A 316 12.56 0.13 -19.59
CA THR A 316 12.91 0.23 -21.01
C THR A 316 13.50 -1.08 -21.46
N SER A 317 13.31 -1.41 -22.74
CA SER A 317 14.02 -2.53 -23.33
C SER A 317 15.52 -2.31 -23.18
N ALA A 318 16.30 -3.39 -22.95
CA ALA A 318 17.75 -3.31 -22.79
C ALA A 318 18.49 -2.63 -23.97
N SER A 319 17.80 -2.43 -25.11
CA SER A 319 18.24 -1.69 -26.30
C SER A 319 18.19 -0.15 -26.19
N ASP A 320 17.47 0.42 -25.23
CA ASP A 320 17.27 1.89 -25.13
C ASP A 320 18.33 2.60 -24.28
N GLY A 321 19.28 1.85 -23.68
CA GLY A 321 20.43 2.42 -22.99
C GLY A 321 20.17 3.03 -21.62
N CYS A 322 18.99 2.80 -21.01
CA CYS A 322 18.73 3.21 -19.62
C CYS A 322 19.54 2.35 -18.64
N GLN A 323 20.72 2.84 -18.24
CA GLN A 323 21.59 2.16 -17.30
C GLN A 323 20.89 1.94 -15.94
N ARG A 324 20.17 2.96 -15.44
CA ARG A 324 19.44 2.89 -14.17
C ARG A 324 18.35 1.82 -14.17
N CYS A 325 17.64 1.65 -15.29
CA CYS A 325 16.60 0.63 -15.41
C CYS A 325 17.18 -0.79 -15.27
N LYS A 326 18.39 -1.02 -15.82
CA LYS A 326 19.12 -2.29 -15.67
C LYS A 326 19.59 -2.50 -14.25
N GLU A 327 20.19 -1.48 -13.63
CA GLU A 327 20.60 -1.53 -12.22
C GLU A 327 19.41 -1.83 -11.30
N HIS A 328 18.23 -1.28 -11.59
CA HIS A 328 16.99 -1.57 -10.86
C HIS A 328 16.53 -3.02 -11.04
N GLN A 329 16.57 -3.56 -12.25
CA GLN A 329 16.24 -4.98 -12.51
C GLN A 329 17.24 -5.93 -11.82
N ASP A 330 18.52 -5.64 -11.94
CA ASP A 330 19.61 -6.44 -11.38
C ASP A 330 19.65 -6.36 -9.84
N SER A 331 19.01 -5.36 -9.23
CA SER A 331 18.98 -5.20 -7.77
C SER A 331 18.20 -6.30 -7.06
N GLY A 332 17.27 -6.97 -7.74
CA GLY A 332 16.39 -7.95 -7.11
C GLY A 332 15.53 -7.38 -5.98
N LEU A 333 15.32 -6.05 -5.93
CA LEU A 333 14.61 -5.40 -4.82
C LEU A 333 13.21 -5.99 -4.64
N GLN A 334 13.01 -6.63 -3.50
CA GLN A 334 11.73 -7.20 -3.09
C GLN A 334 10.92 -6.18 -2.29
N VAL A 335 9.63 -6.13 -2.60
CA VAL A 335 8.65 -5.32 -1.89
C VAL A 335 7.53 -6.20 -1.36
N THR A 336 6.84 -5.71 -0.34
CA THR A 336 5.76 -6.43 0.30
C THR A 336 4.46 -5.65 0.42
N GLY A 337 3.36 -6.38 0.50
CA GLY A 337 2.07 -5.84 0.83
C GLY A 337 1.12 -6.91 1.37
N VAL A 338 0.01 -6.45 1.93
CA VAL A 338 -0.98 -7.34 2.55
C VAL A 338 -2.38 -7.11 2.00
N VAL A 339 -3.13 -8.20 1.86
CA VAL A 339 -4.58 -8.18 1.67
C VAL A 339 -5.27 -8.85 2.86
N PRO A 340 -5.98 -8.09 3.73
CA PRO A 340 -6.77 -8.66 4.81
C PRO A 340 -7.92 -9.52 4.28
N LEU A 341 -8.05 -10.74 4.78
CA LEU A 341 -9.04 -11.72 4.31
C LEU A 341 -10.26 -11.84 5.23
N THR A 342 -10.13 -11.45 6.49
CA THR A 342 -11.11 -11.75 7.55
C THR A 342 -12.50 -11.23 7.25
N THR A 343 -12.63 -9.99 6.74
CA THR A 343 -13.93 -9.40 6.40
C THR A 343 -14.69 -10.26 5.38
N THR A 344 -13.99 -10.73 4.35
CA THR A 344 -14.56 -11.63 3.34
C THR A 344 -14.87 -13.01 3.92
N LEU A 345 -13.98 -13.58 4.75
CA LEU A 345 -14.22 -14.88 5.39
C LEU A 345 -15.46 -14.87 6.30
N VAL A 346 -15.67 -13.78 7.03
CA VAL A 346 -16.88 -13.61 7.86
C VAL A 346 -18.14 -13.52 6.99
N ASP A 347 -18.07 -12.83 5.85
CA ASP A 347 -19.17 -12.84 4.88
C ASP A 347 -19.46 -14.26 4.37
N LYS A 348 -18.43 -15.07 4.06
CA LYS A 348 -18.60 -16.49 3.67
C LYS A 348 -19.23 -17.33 4.79
N ILE A 349 -18.92 -17.06 6.07
CA ILE A 349 -19.60 -17.71 7.20
C ILE A 349 -21.08 -17.31 7.24
N SER A 350 -21.38 -16.02 7.06
CA SER A 350 -22.76 -15.52 7.09
C SER A 350 -23.64 -16.12 5.98
N LYS A 351 -23.01 -16.49 4.85
CA LYS A 351 -23.64 -17.17 3.70
C LYS A 351 -23.71 -18.68 3.85
N GLY A 352 -23.01 -19.26 4.83
CA GLY A 352 -22.93 -20.71 5.05
C GLY A 352 -21.91 -21.44 4.18
N ASP A 353 -21.04 -20.71 3.48
CA ASP A 353 -19.98 -21.27 2.62
C ASP A 353 -18.75 -21.72 3.43
N LEU A 354 -18.52 -21.10 4.59
CA LEU A 354 -17.42 -21.39 5.51
C LEU A 354 -18.00 -21.72 6.90
N PRO A 355 -17.61 -22.83 7.56
CA PRO A 355 -18.19 -23.19 8.86
C PRO A 355 -17.82 -22.25 10.00
N SER A 356 -16.55 -21.84 10.06
CA SER A 356 -16.03 -21.01 11.14
C SER A 356 -14.71 -20.32 10.77
N LEU A 357 -14.21 -19.48 11.67
CA LEU A 357 -12.86 -18.90 11.59
C LEU A 357 -11.78 -19.80 12.25
N ASP A 358 -12.06 -21.08 12.51
CA ASP A 358 -11.03 -22.02 12.95
C ASP A 358 -9.95 -22.19 11.85
N PRO A 359 -8.65 -22.25 12.19
CA PRO A 359 -7.58 -22.40 11.21
C PRO A 359 -7.76 -23.58 10.25
N ASN A 360 -8.31 -24.71 10.71
CA ASN A 360 -8.48 -25.89 9.86
C ASN A 360 -9.61 -25.70 8.84
N ASP A 361 -10.71 -25.08 9.27
CA ASP A 361 -11.84 -24.75 8.39
C ASP A 361 -11.41 -23.73 7.34
N VAL A 362 -10.70 -22.67 7.77
CA VAL A 362 -10.20 -21.62 6.89
C VAL A 362 -9.15 -22.14 5.93
N ALA A 363 -8.18 -22.94 6.39
CA ALA A 363 -7.17 -23.55 5.52
C ALA A 363 -7.83 -24.43 4.46
N SER A 364 -8.72 -25.34 4.87
CA SER A 364 -9.44 -26.23 3.95
C SER A 364 -10.27 -25.47 2.91
N TYR A 365 -10.85 -24.33 3.30
CA TYR A 365 -11.63 -23.48 2.42
C TYR A 365 -10.74 -22.68 1.45
N LEU A 366 -9.69 -22.03 1.95
CA LEU A 366 -8.79 -21.19 1.17
C LEU A 366 -7.91 -22.00 0.21
N THR A 367 -7.49 -23.22 0.54
CA THR A 367 -6.78 -24.10 -0.42
C THR A 367 -7.57 -24.28 -1.72
N LYS A 368 -8.90 -24.25 -1.66
CA LYS A 368 -9.78 -24.41 -2.82
C LYS A 368 -10.21 -23.09 -3.46
N ASN A 369 -10.42 -22.05 -2.66
CA ASN A 369 -11.11 -20.84 -3.08
C ASN A 369 -10.21 -19.59 -3.14
N LEU A 370 -9.01 -19.62 -2.56
CA LEU A 370 -8.06 -18.51 -2.66
C LEU A 370 -7.40 -18.56 -4.03
N HIS A 371 -7.50 -17.47 -4.79
CA HIS A 371 -6.81 -17.33 -6.07
C HIS A 371 -6.07 -16.00 -6.11
N TRP A 372 -4.96 -15.97 -6.84
CA TRP A 372 -4.27 -14.73 -7.18
C TRP A 372 -3.98 -14.67 -8.67
N ARG A 373 -3.97 -13.46 -9.21
CA ARG A 373 -3.66 -13.17 -10.61
C ARG A 373 -2.88 -11.87 -10.72
N ILE A 374 -2.08 -11.77 -11.79
CA ILE A 374 -1.23 -10.61 -12.03
C ILE A 374 -1.65 -9.95 -13.32
N THR A 375 -1.74 -8.63 -13.30
CA THR A 375 -1.89 -7.83 -14.51
C THR A 375 -0.86 -6.73 -14.54
N MET A 376 -0.40 -6.38 -15.74
CA MET A 376 0.19 -5.07 -15.98
C MET A 376 -0.89 -4.00 -15.81
N MET A 377 -0.50 -2.74 -15.61
CA MET A 377 -1.43 -1.61 -15.41
C MET A 377 -2.41 -1.35 -16.58
N ASN A 378 -2.26 -2.03 -17.71
CA ASN A 378 -3.13 -1.96 -18.89
C ASN A 378 -4.07 -3.19 -18.99
N ASP A 379 -4.24 -3.90 -17.88
CA ASP A 379 -5.03 -5.13 -17.74
C ASP A 379 -4.49 -6.33 -18.52
N THR A 380 -3.23 -6.31 -18.98
CA THR A 380 -2.61 -7.49 -19.62
C THR A 380 -2.24 -8.51 -18.54
N GLU A 381 -2.78 -9.72 -18.61
CA GLU A 381 -2.42 -10.80 -17.69
C GLU A 381 -0.94 -11.17 -17.80
N VAL A 382 -0.30 -11.37 -16.65
CA VAL A 382 1.04 -11.94 -16.52
C VAL A 382 0.92 -13.30 -15.81
N PRO A 383 1.52 -14.37 -16.36
CA PRO A 383 1.59 -15.65 -15.67
C PRO A 383 2.28 -15.53 -14.31
N ARG A 384 1.73 -16.16 -13.28
CA ARG A 384 2.27 -16.09 -11.90
C ARG A 384 3.74 -16.51 -11.78
N ASN A 385 4.15 -17.53 -12.54
CA ASN A 385 5.53 -18.02 -12.58
C ASN A 385 6.48 -17.14 -13.40
N ALA A 386 5.96 -16.10 -14.07
CA ALA A 386 6.78 -15.13 -14.78
C ALA A 386 7.12 -13.91 -13.90
N VAL A 387 6.56 -13.82 -12.68
CA VAL A 387 6.86 -12.75 -11.74
C VAL A 387 7.99 -13.22 -10.81
N PRO A 388 9.18 -12.60 -10.86
CA PRO A 388 10.29 -12.96 -10.01
C PRO A 388 9.96 -12.82 -8.52
N ASP A 389 10.37 -13.81 -7.74
CA ASP A 389 10.20 -13.93 -6.28
C ASP A 389 8.77 -13.72 -5.77
N LEU A 390 7.78 -13.94 -6.64
CA LEU A 390 6.39 -13.84 -6.22
C LEU A 390 6.09 -14.94 -5.20
N ALA A 391 5.82 -14.54 -3.97
CA ALA A 391 5.37 -15.44 -2.92
C ALA A 391 4.11 -14.87 -2.27
N VAL A 392 2.99 -15.58 -2.46
CA VAL A 392 1.76 -15.34 -1.70
C VAL A 392 1.71 -16.33 -0.54
N SER A 393 1.63 -15.84 0.69
CA SER A 393 1.42 -16.66 1.89
C SER A 393 0.17 -16.24 2.63
N VAL A 394 -0.39 -17.14 3.44
CA VAL A 394 -1.53 -16.83 4.31
C VAL A 394 -1.13 -16.99 5.75
N VAL A 395 -1.40 -15.97 6.56
CA VAL A 395 -1.07 -15.96 7.98
C VAL A 395 -2.33 -15.74 8.81
N SER A 396 -2.29 -16.20 10.06
CA SER A 396 -3.35 -15.93 11.03
C SER A 396 -2.79 -15.46 12.37
N ALA A 397 -3.53 -14.58 13.05
CA ALA A 397 -3.22 -14.15 14.40
C ALA A 397 -4.47 -14.19 15.29
N GLN A 398 -4.29 -14.53 16.56
CA GLN A 398 -5.33 -14.30 17.56
C GLN A 398 -5.34 -12.82 17.93
N VAL A 399 -6.52 -12.21 17.92
CA VAL A 399 -6.70 -10.80 18.25
C VAL A 399 -7.68 -10.70 19.40
N LYS A 400 -7.20 -10.11 20.50
CA LYS A 400 -8.05 -9.74 21.63
C LYS A 400 -8.74 -8.41 21.29
N PRO A 401 -10.08 -8.35 21.27
CA PRO A 401 -10.79 -7.10 21.00
C PRO A 401 -10.42 -5.99 21.99
N ALA A 402 -10.51 -4.74 21.53
CA ALA A 402 -10.40 -3.58 22.42
C ALA A 402 -11.47 -3.64 23.52
N SER A 403 -11.10 -3.31 24.75
CA SER A 403 -12.03 -3.32 25.90
C SER A 403 -13.02 -2.16 25.86
N SER A 404 -12.67 -1.12 25.10
CA SER A 404 -13.38 0.15 25.02
C SER A 404 -13.13 0.83 23.66
N HIS A 405 -13.94 1.81 23.30
CA HIS A 405 -13.82 2.50 22.00
C HIS A 405 -12.54 3.32 21.85
N ASN A 406 -11.87 3.68 22.94
CA ASN A 406 -10.63 4.45 22.97
C ASN A 406 -9.38 3.57 23.20
N GLU A 407 -9.52 2.25 23.10
CA GLU A 407 -8.44 1.29 23.11
C GLU A 407 -8.30 0.63 21.73
N PHE A 408 -7.10 0.13 21.42
CA PHE A 408 -6.88 -0.71 20.25
C PHE A 408 -6.95 -2.19 20.62
N PRO A 409 -7.27 -3.06 19.64
CA PRO A 409 -7.12 -4.50 19.82
C PRO A 409 -5.67 -4.86 20.13
N GLN A 410 -5.47 -6.01 20.77
CA GLN A 410 -4.14 -6.57 21.00
C GLN A 410 -3.94 -7.76 20.06
N TRP A 411 -2.97 -7.63 19.17
CA TRP A 411 -2.55 -8.68 18.25
C TRP A 411 -1.61 -9.65 18.98
N GLY A 412 -1.86 -10.94 18.81
CA GLY A 412 -0.90 -11.99 19.15
C GLY A 412 0.01 -12.31 17.97
N ASP A 413 0.89 -13.30 18.17
CA ASP A 413 1.84 -13.73 17.15
C ASP A 413 1.11 -14.27 15.90
N PHE A 414 1.75 -14.06 14.75
CA PHE A 414 1.28 -14.58 13.49
C PHE A 414 1.79 -16.01 13.27
N THR A 415 0.95 -16.84 12.69
CA THR A 415 1.28 -18.20 12.28
C THR A 415 0.98 -18.37 10.80
N VAL A 416 1.98 -18.83 10.04
CA VAL A 416 1.85 -19.17 8.62
C VAL A 416 0.97 -20.41 8.47
N LEU A 417 0.12 -20.42 7.45
CA LEU A 417 -0.73 -21.54 7.07
C LEU A 417 -0.22 -22.15 5.75
N ALA A 418 0.96 -22.77 5.81
CA ALA A 418 1.78 -23.18 4.66
C ALA A 418 1.00 -23.89 3.53
N GLY A 419 0.17 -24.87 3.87
CA GLY A 419 -0.53 -25.72 2.90
C GLY A 419 -1.62 -25.03 2.05
N ILE A 420 -1.88 -23.73 2.23
CA ILE A 420 -2.91 -23.01 1.44
C ILE A 420 -2.39 -22.65 0.05
N THR A 421 -1.12 -22.23 -0.03
CA THR A 421 -0.48 -21.70 -1.24
C THR A 421 0.62 -22.61 -1.78
N ASP A 422 1.11 -23.53 -0.95
CA ASP A 422 2.15 -24.50 -1.31
C ASP A 422 1.87 -25.27 -2.61
N GLY A 423 2.93 -25.48 -3.39
CA GLY A 423 2.91 -26.17 -4.69
C GLY A 423 2.17 -25.43 -5.81
N ARG A 424 1.71 -24.19 -5.59
CA ARG A 424 0.99 -23.38 -6.59
C ARG A 424 1.91 -22.28 -7.12
N PRO A 425 1.88 -21.98 -8.43
CA PRO A 425 2.72 -20.92 -9.00
C PRO A 425 2.58 -19.58 -8.27
N GLY A 426 3.70 -19.02 -7.81
CA GLY A 426 3.76 -17.77 -7.05
C GLY A 426 3.20 -17.87 -5.63
N GLY A 427 3.13 -19.07 -5.06
CA GLY A 427 2.74 -19.33 -3.68
C GLY A 427 4.00 -19.56 -2.84
N HIS A 428 3.95 -19.17 -1.57
CA HIS A 428 5.05 -19.38 -0.64
C HIS A 428 5.27 -20.88 -0.37
N ASN A 429 6.55 -21.29 -0.36
CA ASN A 429 7.06 -22.63 -0.08
C ASN A 429 8.03 -22.53 1.11
N GLU A 430 7.75 -23.25 2.21
CA GLU A 430 8.58 -23.24 3.42
C GLU A 430 9.98 -23.85 3.16
N GLU A 431 10.11 -24.82 2.25
CA GLU A 431 11.40 -25.46 1.94
C GLU A 431 12.35 -24.54 1.16
N GLU A 432 11.82 -23.62 0.35
CA GLU A 432 12.63 -22.65 -0.42
C GLU A 432 13.15 -21.50 0.46
N GLU A 433 12.39 -21.07 1.48
CA GLU A 433 12.86 -20.03 2.42
C GLU A 433 13.96 -20.54 3.37
N GLU A 434 13.90 -21.78 3.84
CA GLU A 434 14.99 -22.36 4.65
C GLU A 434 16.30 -22.48 3.84
N GLU A 435 16.23 -22.81 2.55
CA GLU A 435 17.40 -22.84 1.66
C GLU A 435 17.96 -21.43 1.35
N GLU A 436 17.09 -20.43 1.12
CA GLU A 436 17.50 -19.03 0.91
C GLU A 436 18.15 -18.42 2.17
N GLU A 437 17.60 -18.67 3.36
CA GLU A 437 18.17 -18.20 4.63
C GLU A 437 19.55 -18.83 4.91
N GLU A 438 19.75 -20.12 4.60
CA GLU A 438 21.05 -20.79 4.72
C GLU A 438 22.09 -20.20 3.74
N GLU A 439 21.70 -19.89 2.49
CA GLU A 439 22.59 -19.26 1.50
C GLU A 439 22.96 -17.81 1.88
N GLU A 440 22.02 -17.02 2.39
CA GLU A 440 22.28 -15.64 2.84
C GLU A 440 23.16 -15.60 4.10
N GLU A 441 22.96 -16.51 5.06
CA GLU A 441 23.85 -16.65 6.22
C GLU A 441 25.28 -17.02 5.78
N GLU A 442 25.45 -17.92 4.81
CA GLU A 442 26.76 -18.32 4.29
C GLU A 442 27.46 -17.15 3.54
N GLN A 443 26.70 -16.35 2.80
CA GLN A 443 27.19 -15.13 2.13
C GLN A 443 27.58 -14.02 3.12
N SER A 444 26.80 -13.83 4.20
CA SER A 444 27.15 -12.85 5.24
C SER A 444 28.38 -13.28 6.05
N ALA A 445 28.52 -14.59 6.33
CA ALA A 445 29.65 -15.15 7.05
C ALA A 445 30.96 -15.01 6.24
N THR A 446 30.91 -15.22 4.93
CA THR A 446 32.06 -15.07 4.04
C THR A 446 32.48 -13.60 3.84
N ALA A 447 31.53 -12.66 3.83
CA ALA A 447 31.83 -11.22 3.82
C ALA A 447 32.52 -10.75 5.12
N SER A 448 32.15 -11.31 6.27
CA SER A 448 32.77 -10.98 7.57
C SER A 448 34.19 -11.54 7.74
N ALA A 449 34.51 -12.65 7.07
CA ALA A 449 35.82 -13.32 7.17
C ALA A 449 36.93 -12.67 6.30
N GLY A 450 36.58 -11.80 5.34
CA GLY A 450 37.53 -11.14 4.42
C GLY A 450 38.29 -9.93 4.99
N GLY A 451 37.98 -9.50 6.23
CA GLY A 451 38.49 -8.26 6.84
C GLY A 451 39.81 -8.35 7.61
N GLY A 452 40.61 -9.41 7.46
CA GLY A 452 41.88 -9.60 8.18
C GLY A 452 43.08 -8.97 7.47
N TRP A 453 43.36 -7.68 7.69
CA TRP A 453 44.58 -7.03 7.19
C TRP A 453 45.83 -7.56 7.89
N ALA A 454 46.68 -8.28 7.14
CA ALA A 454 48.03 -8.62 7.54
C ALA A 454 48.91 -7.36 7.63
N ARG A 455 49.58 -7.15 8.77
CA ARG A 455 50.63 -6.13 8.94
C ARG A 455 51.93 -6.62 8.28
N PRO A 456 52.60 -5.82 7.44
CA PRO A 456 53.99 -6.06 7.09
C PRO A 456 54.92 -5.31 8.06
N ASP A 457 56.00 -6.00 8.43
CA ASP A 457 57.16 -5.51 9.20
C ASP A 457 57.98 -4.44 8.47
#